data_AF-A0A848XI07-F1
#
_entry.id   AF-A0A848XI07-F1
#
_cell.length_a   1.000
_cell.length_b   1.000
_cell.length_c   1.000
_cell.angle_alpha   90.00
_cell.angle_beta   90.00
_cell.angle_gamma   90.00
#
_symmetry.space_group_name_H-M   'P 1'
#
loop_
_entity.id
_entity.type
_entity.pdbx_description
1 polymer ?
#
loop_
_entity_poly.entity_id
_entity_poly.type
_entity_poly.pdbx_seq_one_letter_code
_entity_poly.pdbx_strand_id
1 'polypeptide(L)'
;MAKTRDLDPDGEESARPGRLYVIPLVFTTVSLLALVAVPVIVNRMVAADQSYLEQSLEPALDQIAEIRYLQARQFASVQGFVLTRNPAHREQYRRFDDRLSHLRDSLRLTLAGTGTDIGALQSALVPQATVWAYNHLRVLNEEEPLDEDGSQFIVQDRIQYEETDAAVAALETAVRAEIAQVNAQLDGLRSTQVPVTAGLVALSLLATLSVGLIGRRMGGLMREVESRRGEA
;
A
#
# COMPACT_ATOMS: atom_id res chain seq x y z
N MET A 1 18.33 92.34 1.54
CA MET A 1 18.66 92.02 2.95
C MET A 1 17.65 90.99 3.46
N ALA A 2 18.14 90.06 4.27
CA ALA A 2 17.59 88.76 4.69
C ALA A 2 16.15 88.70 5.22
N LYS A 3 15.47 87.55 5.03
CA LYS A 3 14.99 86.68 6.14
C LYS A 3 14.63 85.26 5.65
N THR A 4 14.93 84.30 6.52
CA THR A 4 15.03 82.83 6.42
C THR A 4 13.81 82.07 6.96
N ARG A 5 13.74 80.75 6.65
CA ARG A 5 12.95 79.62 7.25
C ARG A 5 11.49 79.49 6.80
N ASP A 6 11.00 78.33 6.36
CA ASP A 6 10.95 76.96 6.93
C ASP A 6 10.90 75.89 5.79
N LEU A 7 11.61 74.74 5.74
CA LEU A 7 11.55 73.47 6.54
C LEU A 7 10.11 72.93 6.66
N ASP A 8 9.67 71.71 6.34
CA ASP A 8 10.15 70.35 6.00
C ASP A 8 8.81 69.54 5.78
N PRO A 9 8.70 68.22 5.51
CA PRO A 9 9.65 67.23 5.03
C PRO A 9 9.19 66.47 3.78
N ASP A 10 10.13 66.15 2.92
CA ASP A 10 10.01 64.98 2.05
C ASP A 10 9.78 63.75 2.95
N GLY A 11 8.74 62.99 2.62
CA GLY A 11 8.42 61.75 3.29
C GLY A 11 9.59 60.78 3.19
N GLU A 12 10.41 60.74 4.24
CA GLU A 12 11.23 59.60 4.56
C GLU A 12 10.29 58.43 4.90
N GLU A 13 9.77 57.83 3.84
CA GLU A 13 9.28 56.46 3.85
C GLU A 13 10.51 55.58 4.10
N SER A 14 10.84 55.51 5.38
CA SER A 14 11.84 54.64 5.97
C SER A 14 11.47 53.20 5.63
N ALA A 15 11.95 52.77 4.46
CA ALA A 15 11.93 51.41 3.99
C ALA A 15 12.68 50.56 5.02
N ARG A 16 11.95 50.07 6.03
CA ARG A 16 12.48 49.26 7.13
C ARG A 16 13.32 48.12 6.54
N PRO A 17 14.66 48.16 6.65
CA PRO A 17 15.53 47.19 5.99
C PRO A 17 15.40 45.78 6.57
N GLY A 18 14.69 45.60 7.69
CA GLY A 18 14.48 44.30 8.32
C GLY A 18 13.43 43.40 7.64
N ARG A 19 12.45 43.94 6.90
CA ARG A 19 11.31 43.15 6.39
C ARG A 19 11.65 42.33 5.14
N LEU A 20 12.62 42.78 4.34
CA LEU A 20 13.10 42.12 3.13
C LEU A 20 13.92 40.84 3.41
N TYR A 21 14.51 40.69 4.59
CA TYR A 21 15.29 39.50 4.96
C TYR A 21 14.46 38.39 5.61
N VAL A 22 13.30 38.72 6.19
CA VAL A 22 12.42 37.75 6.85
C VAL A 22 11.81 36.79 5.84
N ILE A 23 11.40 37.29 4.67
CA ILE A 23 10.79 36.47 3.60
C ILE A 23 11.75 35.37 3.10
N PRO A 24 12.98 35.69 2.64
CA PRO A 24 13.92 34.65 2.20
C PRO A 24 14.35 33.73 3.35
N LEU A 25 14.53 34.24 4.58
CA LEU A 25 14.88 33.40 5.73
C LEU A 25 13.78 32.38 6.07
N VAL A 26 12.52 32.82 6.09
CA VAL A 26 11.36 31.93 6.32
C VAL A 26 11.23 30.93 5.17
N PHE A 27 11.39 31.37 3.93
CA PHE A 27 11.35 30.49 2.77
C PHE A 27 12.45 29.41 2.81
N THR A 28 13.68 29.78 3.15
CA THR A 28 14.80 28.84 3.31
C THR A 28 14.55 27.86 4.45
N THR A 29 14.02 28.36 5.58
CA THR A 29 13.72 27.52 6.76
C THR A 29 12.59 26.52 6.46
N VAL A 30 11.51 26.96 5.81
CA VAL A 30 10.41 26.09 5.39
C VAL A 30 10.87 25.09 4.32
N SER A 31 11.71 25.52 3.38
CA SER A 31 12.30 24.62 2.37
C SER A 31 13.17 23.56 3.02
N LEU A 32 14.02 23.92 3.99
CA LEU A 32 14.85 22.99 4.78
C LEU A 32 14.01 22.03 5.64
N LEU A 33 12.89 22.50 6.19
CA LEU A 33 11.99 21.66 6.96
C LEU A 33 11.29 20.63 6.05
N ALA A 34 10.76 21.07 4.91
CA ALA A 34 10.16 20.20 3.91
C ALA A 34 11.18 19.17 3.38
N LEU A 35 12.43 19.59 3.21
CA LEU A 35 13.59 18.78 2.82
C LEU A 35 13.77 17.52 3.66
N VAL A 36 13.59 17.66 4.97
CA VAL A 36 13.80 16.59 5.95
C VAL A 36 12.50 15.82 6.18
N ALA A 37 11.38 16.52 6.26
CA ALA A 37 10.09 15.92 6.58
C ALA A 37 9.53 15.06 5.44
N VAL A 38 9.57 15.53 4.20
CA VAL A 38 8.99 14.83 3.04
C VAL A 38 9.59 13.43 2.82
N PRO A 39 10.93 13.24 2.71
CA PRO A 39 11.48 11.90 2.51
C PRO A 39 11.20 10.96 3.68
N VAL A 40 11.12 11.46 4.91
CA VAL A 40 10.75 10.63 6.08
C VAL A 40 9.30 10.17 5.99
N ILE A 41 8.37 11.06 5.62
CA ILE A 41 6.95 10.72 5.47
C ILE A 41 6.74 9.74 4.31
N VAL A 42 7.35 10.01 3.15
CA VAL A 42 7.28 9.14 1.96
C VAL A 42 7.87 7.77 2.25
N ASN A 43 9.05 7.68 2.90
CA ASN A 43 9.65 6.40 3.26
C ASN A 43 8.79 5.61 4.24
N ARG A 44 8.09 6.28 5.18
CA ARG A 44 7.15 5.61 6.09
C ARG A 44 5.92 5.06 5.35
N MET A 45 5.39 5.81 4.38
CA MET A 45 4.28 5.35 3.54
C MET A 45 4.69 4.14 2.69
N VAL A 46 5.83 4.23 2.01
CA VAL A 46 6.39 3.12 1.21
C VAL A 46 6.62 1.88 2.08
N ALA A 47 7.18 2.04 3.29
CA ALA A 47 7.41 0.91 4.19
C ALA A 47 6.09 0.27 4.68
N ALA A 48 5.05 1.07 4.92
CA ALA A 48 3.74 0.56 5.32
C ALA A 48 3.08 -0.25 4.18
N ASP A 49 3.09 0.29 2.96
CA ASP A 49 2.51 -0.38 1.79
C ASP A 49 3.28 -1.65 1.40
N GLN A 50 4.62 -1.63 1.51
CA GLN A 50 5.44 -2.83 1.34
C GLN A 50 5.16 -3.89 2.42
N SER A 51 5.04 -3.47 3.69
CA SER A 51 4.73 -4.41 4.77
C SER A 51 3.35 -5.07 4.57
N TYR A 52 2.38 -4.33 4.02
CA TYR A 52 1.06 -4.85 3.71
C TYR A 52 1.08 -5.87 2.55
N LEU A 53 1.88 -5.62 1.50
CA LEU A 53 2.11 -6.59 0.43
C LEU A 53 2.71 -7.90 0.96
N GLU A 54 3.83 -7.80 1.68
CA GLU A 54 4.63 -8.96 2.12
C GLU A 54 3.94 -9.77 3.24
N GLN A 55 3.19 -9.11 4.13
CA GLN A 55 2.60 -9.78 5.30
C GLN A 55 1.16 -10.25 5.08
N SER A 56 0.43 -9.65 4.13
CA SER A 56 -0.98 -9.96 3.92
C SER A 56 -1.26 -10.51 2.51
N LEU A 57 -0.96 -9.75 1.46
CA LEU A 57 -1.46 -10.07 0.11
C LEU A 57 -0.70 -11.21 -0.58
N GLU A 58 0.63 -11.27 -0.45
CA GLU A 58 1.41 -12.38 -1.03
C GLU A 58 1.13 -13.73 -0.36
N PRO A 59 1.16 -13.85 0.99
CA PRO A 59 0.80 -15.10 1.66
C PRO A 59 -0.63 -15.56 1.35
N ALA A 60 -1.56 -14.61 1.11
CA ALA A 60 -2.93 -14.94 0.75
C ALA A 60 -3.01 -15.68 -0.60
N LEU A 61 -2.16 -15.37 -1.58
CA LEU A 61 -2.15 -16.09 -2.86
C LEU A 61 -1.72 -17.55 -2.70
N ASP A 62 -0.70 -17.81 -1.87
CA ASP A 62 -0.25 -19.16 -1.57
C ASP A 62 -1.34 -19.96 -0.83
N GLN A 63 -2.01 -19.32 0.13
CA GLN A 63 -3.15 -19.92 0.84
C GLN A 63 -4.31 -20.24 -0.09
N ILE A 64 -4.65 -19.34 -1.03
CA ILE A 64 -5.68 -19.57 -2.04
C ILE A 64 -5.32 -20.77 -2.92
N ALA A 65 -4.08 -20.87 -3.38
CA ALA A 65 -3.62 -22.00 -4.18
C ALA A 65 -3.72 -23.34 -3.41
N GLU A 66 -3.33 -23.34 -2.13
CA GLU A 66 -3.44 -24.52 -1.26
C GLU A 66 -4.92 -24.92 -1.02
N ILE A 67 -5.81 -23.94 -0.81
CA ILE A 67 -7.26 -24.16 -0.69
C ILE A 67 -7.81 -24.86 -1.93
N ARG A 68 -7.52 -24.36 -3.14
CA ARG A 68 -8.00 -24.96 -4.40
C ARG A 68 -7.50 -26.39 -4.56
N TYR A 69 -6.23 -26.63 -4.25
CA TYR A 69 -5.65 -27.98 -4.27
C TYR A 69 -6.38 -28.93 -3.33
N LEU A 70 -6.59 -28.54 -2.06
CA LEU A 70 -7.26 -29.39 -1.06
C LEU A 70 -8.73 -29.62 -1.40
N GLN A 71 -9.44 -28.62 -1.93
CA GLN A 71 -10.80 -28.77 -2.41
C GLN A 71 -10.88 -29.78 -3.56
N ALA A 72 -9.98 -29.71 -4.54
CA ALA A 72 -9.93 -30.69 -5.63
C ALA A 72 -9.66 -32.11 -5.11
N ARG A 73 -8.82 -32.26 -4.08
CA ARG A 73 -8.57 -33.55 -3.41
C ARG A 73 -9.77 -34.08 -2.64
N GLN A 74 -10.49 -33.21 -1.93
CA GLN A 74 -11.73 -33.57 -1.24
C GLN A 74 -12.79 -34.01 -2.24
N PHE A 75 -13.02 -33.24 -3.31
CA PHE A 75 -13.90 -33.59 -4.42
C PHE A 75 -13.58 -34.97 -4.99
N ALA A 76 -12.32 -35.21 -5.38
CA ALA A 76 -11.89 -36.49 -5.93
C ALA A 76 -12.09 -37.66 -4.93
N SER A 77 -11.90 -37.41 -3.64
CA SER A 77 -12.09 -38.41 -2.59
C SER A 77 -13.56 -38.81 -2.46
N VAL A 78 -14.47 -37.83 -2.44
CA VAL A 78 -15.91 -38.10 -2.36
C VAL A 78 -16.39 -38.85 -3.60
N GLN A 79 -16.00 -38.40 -4.79
CA GLN A 79 -16.31 -39.07 -6.05
C GLN A 79 -15.83 -40.53 -6.05
N GLY A 80 -14.59 -40.77 -5.60
CA GLY A 80 -14.04 -42.11 -5.44
C GLY A 80 -14.83 -42.96 -4.45
N PHE A 81 -15.29 -42.38 -3.33
CA PHE A 81 -16.14 -43.07 -2.36
C PHE A 81 -17.49 -43.45 -2.96
N VAL A 82 -18.16 -42.54 -3.68
CA VAL A 82 -19.46 -42.80 -4.31
C VAL A 82 -19.36 -43.97 -5.29
N LEU A 83 -18.31 -43.98 -6.12
CA LEU A 83 -18.11 -44.99 -7.16
C LEU A 83 -17.68 -46.37 -6.61
N THR A 84 -16.88 -46.41 -5.54
CA THR A 84 -16.23 -47.66 -5.09
C THR A 84 -16.70 -48.15 -3.73
N ARG A 85 -17.37 -47.30 -2.95
CA ARG A 85 -17.71 -47.50 -1.52
C ARG A 85 -16.51 -47.87 -0.63
N ASN A 86 -15.29 -47.59 -1.09
CA ASN A 86 -14.09 -47.91 -0.33
C ASN A 86 -13.87 -46.89 0.81
N PRO A 87 -13.82 -47.32 2.08
CA PRO A 87 -13.62 -46.43 3.22
C PRO A 87 -12.28 -45.66 3.19
N ALA A 88 -11.29 -46.12 2.42
CA ALA A 88 -10.03 -45.39 2.24
C ALA A 88 -10.24 -43.97 1.67
N HIS A 89 -11.26 -43.78 0.83
CA HIS A 89 -11.61 -42.46 0.29
C HIS A 89 -12.19 -41.53 1.36
N ARG A 90 -13.00 -42.07 2.29
CA ARG A 90 -13.50 -41.33 3.45
C ARG A 90 -12.36 -40.85 4.35
N GLU A 91 -11.35 -41.69 4.55
CA GLU A 91 -10.18 -41.31 5.34
C GLU A 91 -9.35 -40.23 4.63
N GLN A 92 -9.14 -40.35 3.32
CA GLN A 92 -8.47 -39.30 2.54
C GLN A 92 -9.19 -37.96 2.64
N TYR A 93 -10.52 -37.95 2.51
CA TYR A 93 -11.32 -36.74 2.66
C TYR A 93 -11.08 -36.05 4.02
N ARG A 94 -11.18 -36.81 5.12
CA ARG A 94 -11.01 -36.29 6.48
C ARG A 94 -9.61 -35.72 6.73
N ARG A 95 -8.57 -36.31 6.15
CA ARG A 95 -7.19 -35.79 6.27
C ARG A 95 -7.02 -34.38 5.70
N PHE A 96 -7.82 -34.01 4.70
CA PHE A 96 -7.75 -32.68 4.09
C PHE A 96 -8.65 -31.66 4.79
N ASP A 97 -9.67 -32.12 5.51
CA ASP A 97 -10.72 -31.26 6.08
C ASP A 97 -10.20 -30.29 7.14
N ASP A 98 -9.40 -30.80 8.08
CA ASP A 98 -8.80 -29.98 9.14
C ASP A 98 -7.89 -28.89 8.55
N ARG A 99 -7.04 -29.27 7.58
CA ARG A 99 -6.11 -28.34 6.94
C ARG A 99 -6.85 -27.28 6.13
N LEU A 100 -7.89 -27.67 5.39
CA LEU A 100 -8.69 -26.75 4.59
C LEU A 100 -9.45 -25.76 5.46
N SER A 101 -10.03 -26.21 6.58
CA SER A 101 -10.72 -25.36 7.54
C SER A 101 -9.77 -24.33 8.14
N HIS A 102 -8.59 -24.76 8.60
CA HIS A 102 -7.56 -23.85 9.11
C HIS A 102 -7.09 -22.82 8.07
N LEU A 103 -6.90 -23.22 6.81
CA LEU A 103 -6.49 -22.31 5.74
C LEU A 103 -7.55 -21.25 5.44
N ARG A 104 -8.84 -21.64 5.40
CA ARG A 104 -9.94 -20.69 5.18
C ARG A 104 -10.04 -19.68 6.32
N ASP A 105 -9.91 -20.13 7.56
CA ASP A 105 -9.91 -19.24 8.73
C ASP A 105 -8.70 -18.31 8.74
N SER A 106 -7.52 -18.84 8.42
CA SER A 106 -6.31 -18.01 8.31
C SER A 106 -6.45 -16.98 7.18
N LEU A 107 -6.92 -17.37 6.00
CA LEU A 107 -7.09 -16.47 4.86
C LEU A 107 -8.09 -15.36 5.16
N ARG A 108 -9.17 -15.68 5.89
CA ARG A 108 -10.15 -14.69 6.37
C ARG A 108 -9.50 -13.65 7.30
N LEU A 109 -8.59 -14.08 8.18
CA LEU A 109 -7.87 -13.18 9.08
C LEU A 109 -6.80 -12.37 8.33
N THR A 110 -6.06 -12.99 7.41
CA THR A 110 -5.01 -12.35 6.61
C THR A 110 -5.57 -11.22 5.74
N LEU A 111 -6.75 -11.42 5.16
CA LEU A 111 -7.43 -10.43 4.31
C LEU A 111 -8.45 -9.57 5.08
N ALA A 112 -8.48 -9.66 6.41
CA ALA A 112 -9.38 -8.85 7.22
C ALA A 112 -8.99 -7.37 7.10
N GLY A 113 -9.92 -6.54 6.61
CA GLY A 113 -9.67 -5.11 6.40
C GLY A 113 -9.01 -4.76 5.07
N THR A 114 -8.72 -5.76 4.23
CA THR A 114 -8.45 -5.56 2.80
C THR A 114 -9.74 -5.09 2.11
N GLY A 115 -9.61 -4.31 1.03
CA GLY A 115 -10.69 -3.58 0.33
C GLY A 115 -12.07 -4.26 0.27
N THR A 116 -13.13 -3.45 0.18
CA THR A 116 -14.54 -3.88 0.31
C THR A 116 -14.93 -5.05 -0.59
N ASP A 117 -14.33 -5.15 -1.78
CA ASP A 117 -14.63 -6.19 -2.76
C ASP A 117 -14.10 -7.57 -2.32
N ILE A 118 -12.91 -7.62 -1.72
CA ILE A 118 -12.30 -8.86 -1.20
C ILE A 118 -13.11 -9.36 0.00
N GLY A 119 -13.54 -8.47 0.89
CA GLY A 119 -14.43 -8.82 2.01
C GLY A 119 -15.78 -9.39 1.55
N ALA A 120 -16.38 -8.81 0.51
CA ALA A 120 -17.63 -9.31 -0.06
C ALA A 120 -17.46 -10.72 -0.64
N LEU A 121 -16.40 -10.95 -1.42
CA LEU A 121 -16.10 -12.27 -2.01
C LEU A 121 -15.87 -13.34 -0.94
N GLN A 122 -15.13 -13.02 0.13
CA GLN A 122 -14.94 -13.94 1.25
C GLN A 122 -16.26 -14.29 1.95
N SER A 123 -17.13 -13.29 2.18
CA SER A 123 -18.42 -13.51 2.85
C SER A 123 -19.35 -14.42 2.04
N ALA A 124 -19.26 -14.37 0.71
CA ALA A 124 -20.04 -15.20 -0.19
C ALA A 124 -19.53 -16.65 -0.26
N LEU A 125 -18.23 -16.87 -0.10
CA LEU A 125 -17.58 -18.19 -0.16
C LEU A 125 -17.93 -19.09 1.03
N VAL A 126 -18.04 -18.54 2.24
CA VAL A 126 -18.30 -19.29 3.48
C VAL A 126 -19.58 -20.15 3.42
N PRO A 127 -20.77 -19.60 3.08
CA PRO A 127 -21.98 -20.41 3.04
C PRO A 127 -21.93 -21.50 1.97
N GLN A 128 -21.36 -21.21 0.78
CA GLN A 128 -21.22 -22.20 -0.29
C GLN A 128 -20.34 -23.38 0.14
N ALA A 129 -19.16 -23.08 0.70
CA ALA A 129 -18.24 -24.10 1.20
C ALA A 129 -18.84 -24.93 2.36
N THR A 130 -19.65 -24.30 3.21
CA THR A 130 -20.31 -24.98 4.35
C THR A 130 -21.37 -25.96 3.87
N VAL A 131 -22.24 -25.53 2.93
CA VAL A 131 -23.27 -26.39 2.34
C VAL A 131 -22.62 -27.56 1.61
N TRP A 132 -21.56 -27.30 0.85
CA TRP A 132 -20.83 -28.34 0.13
C TRP A 132 -20.20 -29.38 1.07
N ALA A 133 -19.49 -28.93 2.12
CA ALA A 133 -18.91 -29.82 3.12
C ALA A 133 -19.97 -30.64 3.88
N TYR A 134 -21.11 -30.03 4.21
CA TYR A 134 -22.22 -30.73 4.84
C TYR A 134 -22.77 -31.88 3.97
N ASN A 135 -22.99 -31.62 2.67
CA ASN A 135 -23.46 -32.65 1.74
C ASN A 135 -22.45 -33.79 1.58
N HIS A 136 -21.16 -33.46 1.52
CA HIS A 136 -20.08 -34.45 1.50
C HIS A 136 -20.11 -35.35 2.72
N LEU A 137 -20.22 -34.77 3.92
CA LEU A 137 -20.25 -35.55 5.16
C LEU A 137 -21.46 -36.49 5.23
N ARG A 138 -22.64 -36.03 4.80
CA ARG A 138 -23.84 -36.88 4.75
C ARG A 138 -23.65 -38.11 3.85
N VAL A 139 -23.10 -37.90 2.65
CA VAL A 139 -22.83 -39.01 1.71
C VAL A 139 -21.72 -39.92 2.23
N LEU A 140 -20.64 -39.35 2.74
CA LEU A 140 -19.53 -40.12 3.31
C LEU A 140 -19.96 -40.93 4.53
N ASN A 141 -20.88 -40.43 5.35
CA ASN A 141 -21.44 -41.15 6.51
C ASN A 141 -22.60 -42.09 6.14
N GLU A 142 -22.97 -42.17 4.86
CA GLU A 142 -24.08 -43.00 4.36
C GLU A 142 -25.45 -42.60 4.97
N GLU A 143 -25.60 -41.34 5.34
CA GLU A 143 -26.84 -40.74 5.88
C GLU A 143 -27.83 -40.38 4.76
N GLU A 144 -27.38 -40.38 3.51
CA GLU A 144 -28.16 -40.09 2.32
C GLU A 144 -28.17 -41.32 1.39
N PRO A 145 -29.35 -41.88 1.08
CA PRO A 145 -29.45 -42.93 0.09
C PRO A 145 -29.09 -42.34 -1.27
N LEU A 146 -28.02 -42.86 -1.86
CA LEU A 146 -27.63 -42.53 -3.23
C LEU A 146 -28.50 -43.34 -4.21
N ASP A 147 -28.69 -42.78 -5.40
CA ASP A 147 -29.20 -43.51 -6.56
C ASP A 147 -28.30 -44.71 -6.89
N GLU A 148 -28.82 -45.65 -7.70
CA GLU A 148 -28.22 -46.97 -7.93
C GLU A 148 -26.74 -46.91 -8.37
N ASP A 149 -26.36 -45.85 -9.09
CA ASP A 149 -25.00 -45.54 -9.53
C ASP A 149 -24.39 -44.27 -8.91
N GLY A 150 -25.12 -43.56 -8.04
CA GLY A 150 -24.69 -42.28 -7.45
C GLY A 150 -24.55 -41.13 -8.46
N SER A 151 -25.06 -41.29 -9.68
CA SER A 151 -24.85 -40.37 -10.80
C SER A 151 -25.43 -38.97 -10.53
N GLN A 152 -26.60 -38.91 -9.90
CA GLN A 152 -27.24 -37.64 -9.57
C GLN A 152 -26.37 -36.82 -8.61
N PHE A 153 -25.85 -37.47 -7.56
CA PHE A 153 -24.95 -36.83 -6.61
C PHE A 153 -23.66 -36.37 -7.30
N ILE A 154 -23.06 -37.21 -8.15
CA ILE A 154 -21.82 -36.89 -8.86
C ILE A 154 -21.96 -35.61 -9.70
N VAL A 155 -23.06 -35.48 -10.44
CA VAL A 155 -23.34 -34.30 -11.28
C VAL A 155 -23.54 -33.07 -10.41
N GLN A 156 -24.34 -33.16 -9.35
CA GLN A 156 -24.60 -32.04 -8.46
C GLN A 156 -23.34 -31.57 -7.72
N ASP A 157 -22.53 -32.52 -7.24
CA ASP A 157 -21.26 -32.24 -6.57
C ASP A 157 -20.27 -31.54 -7.50
N ARG A 158 -20.22 -31.94 -8.79
CA ARG A 158 -19.39 -31.26 -9.79
C ARG A 158 -19.80 -29.81 -10.00
N ILE A 159 -21.09 -29.53 -10.10
CA ILE A 159 -21.61 -28.17 -10.27
C ILE A 159 -21.20 -27.32 -9.05
N GLN A 160 -21.40 -27.82 -7.83
CA GLN A 160 -21.01 -27.11 -6.61
C GLN A 160 -19.49 -26.88 -6.51
N TYR A 161 -18.70 -27.86 -6.93
CA TYR A 161 -17.25 -27.72 -7.01
C TYR A 161 -16.83 -26.62 -7.99
N GLU A 162 -17.39 -26.60 -9.20
CA GLU A 162 -17.10 -25.60 -10.23
C GLU A 162 -17.52 -24.19 -9.78
N GLU A 163 -18.68 -24.05 -9.15
CA GLU A 163 -19.14 -22.77 -8.57
C GLU A 163 -18.18 -22.28 -7.47
N THR A 164 -17.75 -23.19 -6.58
CA THR A 164 -16.83 -22.84 -5.50
C THR A 164 -15.44 -22.50 -6.03
N ASP A 165 -14.91 -23.25 -7.01
CA ASP A 165 -13.61 -22.95 -7.63
C ASP A 165 -13.64 -21.60 -8.36
N ALA A 166 -14.73 -21.29 -9.07
CA ALA A 166 -14.91 -20.00 -9.71
C ALA A 166 -14.92 -18.83 -8.70
N ALA A 167 -15.59 -19.01 -7.56
CA ALA A 167 -15.61 -18.01 -6.49
C ALA A 167 -14.22 -17.82 -5.85
N VAL A 168 -13.46 -18.90 -5.66
CA VAL A 168 -12.07 -18.82 -5.17
C VAL A 168 -11.14 -18.16 -6.20
N ALA A 169 -11.33 -18.43 -7.49
CA ALA A 169 -10.59 -17.77 -8.58
C ALA A 169 -10.92 -16.26 -8.68
N ALA A 170 -12.17 -15.87 -8.43
CA ALA A 170 -12.56 -14.47 -8.35
C ALA A 170 -11.86 -13.76 -7.17
N LEU A 171 -11.77 -14.42 -6.02
CA LEU A 171 -11.00 -13.92 -4.87
C LEU A 171 -9.51 -13.77 -5.21
N GLU A 172 -8.90 -14.77 -5.86
CA GLU A 172 -7.50 -14.68 -6.32
C GLU A 172 -7.28 -13.48 -7.24
N THR A 173 -8.20 -13.27 -8.19
CA THR A 173 -8.14 -12.15 -9.13
C THR A 173 -8.24 -10.80 -8.42
N ALA A 174 -9.14 -10.68 -7.43
CA ALA A 174 -9.27 -9.48 -6.62
C ALA A 174 -8.00 -9.20 -5.80
N VAL A 175 -7.40 -10.22 -5.17
CA VAL A 175 -6.14 -10.08 -4.42
C VAL A 175 -4.99 -9.65 -5.35
N ARG A 176 -4.88 -10.23 -6.55
CA ARG A 176 -3.87 -9.83 -7.54
C ARG A 176 -4.08 -8.39 -8.03
N ALA A 177 -5.33 -7.97 -8.22
CA ALA A 177 -5.64 -6.59 -8.60
C ALA A 177 -5.24 -5.59 -7.49
N GLU A 178 -5.50 -5.93 -6.22
CA GLU A 178 -5.06 -5.14 -5.07
C GLU A 178 -3.52 -5.02 -5.03
N ILE A 179 -2.80 -6.13 -5.21
CA ILE A 179 -1.32 -6.13 -5.30
C ILE A 179 -0.85 -5.20 -6.42
N ALA A 180 -1.46 -5.27 -7.60
CA ALA A 180 -1.09 -4.43 -8.73
C ALA A 180 -1.37 -2.95 -8.45
N GLN A 181 -2.47 -2.63 -7.77
CA GLN A 181 -2.82 -1.27 -7.37
C GLN A 181 -1.83 -0.70 -6.33
N VAL A 182 -1.46 -1.48 -5.32
CA VAL A 182 -0.47 -1.06 -4.31
C VAL A 182 0.91 -0.86 -4.96
N ASN A 183 1.33 -1.77 -5.85
CA ASN A 183 2.58 -1.61 -6.60
C ASN A 183 2.58 -0.35 -7.49
N ALA A 184 1.48 -0.06 -8.17
CA ALA A 184 1.36 1.17 -8.97
C ALA A 184 1.45 2.45 -8.12
N GLN A 185 0.91 2.43 -6.89
CA GLN A 185 1.05 3.53 -5.94
C GLN A 185 2.51 3.70 -5.47
N LEU A 186 3.17 2.59 -5.14
CA LEU A 186 4.58 2.57 -4.75
C LEU A 186 5.50 3.11 -5.86
N ASP A 187 5.25 2.72 -7.11
CA ASP A 187 6.02 3.21 -8.27
C ASP A 187 5.76 4.70 -8.52
N GLY A 188 4.53 5.17 -8.34
CA GLY A 188 4.19 6.59 -8.38
C GLY A 188 4.96 7.41 -7.35
N LEU A 189 5.04 6.92 -6.10
CA LEU A 189 5.78 7.56 -5.00
C LEU A 189 7.30 7.57 -5.24
N ARG A 190 7.86 6.49 -5.82
CA ARG A 190 9.29 6.42 -6.18
C ARG A 190 9.64 7.38 -7.32
N SER A 191 8.75 7.52 -8.31
CA SER A 191 8.97 8.44 -9.44
C SER A 191 9.01 9.92 -9.00
N THR A 192 8.31 10.27 -7.93
CA THR A 192 8.32 11.62 -7.34
C THR A 192 9.52 11.88 -6.42
N GLN A 193 10.21 10.84 -5.96
CA GLN A 193 11.38 10.99 -5.08
C GLN A 193 12.59 11.61 -5.82
N VAL A 194 12.82 11.23 -7.08
CA VAL A 194 13.93 11.74 -7.92
C VAL A 194 13.92 13.26 -8.12
N PRO A 195 12.81 13.92 -8.51
CA PRO A 195 12.78 15.37 -8.65
C PRO A 195 12.89 16.11 -7.31
N VAL A 196 12.44 15.50 -6.20
CA VAL A 196 12.58 16.11 -4.87
C VAL A 196 14.05 16.17 -4.46
N THR A 197 14.83 15.09 -4.59
CA THR A 197 16.27 15.09 -4.31
C THR A 197 17.05 16.01 -5.26
N ALA A 198 16.66 16.07 -6.54
CA ALA A 198 17.27 16.97 -7.51
C ALA A 198 16.99 18.45 -7.18
N GLY A 199 15.76 18.80 -6.81
CA GLY A 199 15.39 20.14 -6.35
C GLY A 199 16.11 20.53 -5.06
N LEU A 200 16.33 19.56 -4.18
CA LEU A 200 17.11 19.65 -2.95
C LEU A 200 18.57 20.07 -3.20
N VAL A 201 19.24 19.39 -4.13
CA VAL A 201 20.61 19.71 -4.53
C VAL A 201 20.66 21.08 -5.19
N ALA A 202 19.71 21.40 -6.06
CA ALA A 202 19.60 22.72 -6.68
C ALA A 202 19.39 23.85 -5.66
N LEU A 203 18.57 23.64 -4.63
CA LEU A 203 18.35 24.58 -3.53
C LEU A 203 19.61 24.78 -2.67
N SER A 204 20.34 23.70 -2.38
CA SER A 204 21.62 23.77 -1.63
C SER A 204 22.68 24.57 -2.40
N LEU A 205 22.73 24.42 -3.73
CA LEU A 205 23.60 25.19 -4.61
C LEU A 205 23.22 26.67 -4.62
N LEU A 206 21.92 26.99 -4.71
CA LEU A 206 21.42 28.36 -4.67
C LEU A 206 21.67 29.06 -3.32
N ALA A 207 21.53 28.33 -2.21
CA ALA A 207 21.86 28.84 -0.87
C ALA A 207 23.35 29.18 -0.75
N THR A 208 24.22 28.29 -1.23
CA THR A 208 25.68 28.49 -1.23
C THR A 208 26.08 29.70 -2.09
N LEU A 209 25.44 29.86 -3.25
CA LEU A 209 25.64 31.00 -4.15
C LEU A 209 25.23 32.33 -3.50
N SER A 210 24.08 32.34 -2.80
CA SER A 210 23.55 33.52 -2.13
C SER A 210 24.49 34.02 -1.02
N VAL A 211 25.02 33.10 -0.20
CA VAL A 211 26.00 33.43 0.85
C VAL A 211 27.29 34.00 0.25
N GLY A 212 27.79 33.40 -0.84
CA GLY A 212 28.98 33.90 -1.54
C GLY A 212 28.81 35.31 -2.13
N LEU A 213 27.62 35.64 -2.63
CA LEU A 213 27.31 36.96 -3.19
C LEU A 213 27.20 38.04 -2.11
N ILE A 214 26.60 37.70 -0.96
CA ILE A 214 26.50 38.61 0.20
C ILE A 214 27.89 38.89 0.79
N GLY A 215 28.75 37.86 0.91
CA GLY A 215 30.13 38.01 1.38
C GLY A 215 30.96 38.94 0.49
N ARG A 216 30.77 38.87 -0.83
CA ARG A 216 31.40 39.80 -1.78
C ARG A 216 30.94 41.26 -1.60
N ARG A 217 29.63 41.48 -1.38
CA ARG A 217 29.10 42.83 -1.13
C ARG A 217 29.60 43.42 0.18
N MET A 218 29.64 42.64 1.26
CA MET A 218 30.20 43.10 2.54
C MET A 218 31.71 43.38 2.44
N GLY A 219 32.46 42.54 1.72
CA GLY A 219 33.89 42.76 1.49
C GLY A 219 34.21 44.03 0.65
N GLY A 220 33.30 44.41 -0.25
CA GLY A 220 33.40 45.68 -0.98
C GLY A 220 33.21 46.89 -0.06
N LEU A 221 32.19 46.85 0.80
CA LEU A 221 31.90 47.93 1.75
C LEU A 221 32.98 48.08 2.82
N MET A 222 33.60 46.97 3.28
CA MET A 222 34.71 47.02 4.23
C MET A 222 35.95 47.68 3.62
N ARG A 223 36.27 47.38 2.35
CA ARG A 223 37.40 47.99 1.63
C ARG A 223 37.22 49.49 1.39
N GLU A 224 35.99 49.92 1.19
CA GLU A 224 35.64 51.33 0.96
C GLU A 224 35.66 52.16 2.25
N VAL A 225 35.40 51.53 3.39
CA VAL A 225 35.61 52.13 4.73
C VAL A 225 37.11 52.19 5.07
N GLU A 226 37.89 51.18 4.69
CA GLU A 226 39.35 51.18 4.90
C GLU A 226 40.06 52.24 4.05
N SER A 227 39.65 52.44 2.79
CA SER A 227 40.28 53.44 1.91
C SER A 227 40.02 54.87 2.37
N ARG A 228 38.83 55.17 2.90
CA ARG A 228 38.51 56.49 3.46
C ARG A 228 39.22 56.78 4.79
N ARG A 229 39.69 55.76 5.50
CA ARG A 229 40.52 55.92 6.71
C ARG A 229 42.01 56.15 6.41
N GLY A 230 42.46 55.77 5.21
CA GLY A 230 43.82 56.04 4.75
C GLY A 230 44.00 57.41 4.07
N GLU A 231 42.89 58.10 3.75
CA GLU A 231 42.89 59.42 3.11
C GLU A 231 42.67 60.60 4.09
N ALA A 232 42.54 60.32 5.40
CA ALA A 232 42.47 61.31 6.47
C ALA A 232 43.74 61.27 7.32
#